data_AF-A0A8B8XTN9-F1
#
_entry.id   AF-A0A8B8XTN9-F1
#
_cell.length_a   1.000
_cell.length_b   1.000
_cell.length_c   1.000
_cell.angle_alpha   90.00
_cell.angle_beta   90.00
_cell.angle_gamma   90.00
#
_symmetry.space_group_name_H-M   'P 1'
#
loop_
_entity.id
_entity.type
_entity.pdbx_description
1 polymer ?
#
loop_
_entity_poly.entity_id
_entity_poly.type
_entity_poly.pdbx_seq_one_letter_code
_entity_poly.pdbx_strand_id
1 'polypeptide(L)'
;HDATRRHWQRAPILCLIGKSTLTPNSDQVFPMNPPKFDKIEDMAMMTHLHEPAVLYNLKERYAAWMIYTYSGLFCVTVNPYQWLPVYNPEVVTAYRGKKHQEAPPHIFSISDNAYQFMLTDRDNQSVLIVGESGAGKTVNTKRVIQYFAAIAVTGEKRKVQRPGKMQGTLEDQIIQANPLLEAFGNAKTVRNDNSLRFGTFIRIHFGATGKLVSADIETYLLEKSRVAFQLSRERGYHIFYQIMSNKKPELMDLLLISTNPFDFPFVSQGEVTVASIDDSEELLATDTGIMKEGIPLALQELPGD
;
A
#
# COMPACT_ATOMS: atom_id res chain seq x y z
N HIS A 1 72.85 3.67 -2.30
CA HIS A 1 71.82 4.50 -2.96
C HIS A 1 70.90 3.58 -3.75
N ASP A 2 69.64 3.37 -3.44
CA ASP A 2 68.84 3.79 -2.31
C ASP A 2 67.65 2.82 -2.28
N ALA A 3 67.45 2.19 -1.13
CA ALA A 3 66.39 1.23 -0.88
C ALA A 3 65.16 2.03 -0.44
N THR A 4 64.37 2.54 -1.39
CA THR A 4 63.14 3.28 -1.07
C THR A 4 62.00 3.01 -2.05
N ARG A 5 61.79 1.75 -2.45
CA ARG A 5 60.42 1.32 -2.81
C ARG A 5 59.70 1.02 -1.50
N ARG A 6 59.13 2.06 -0.89
CA ARG A 6 58.16 1.92 0.20
C ARG A 6 56.98 1.12 -0.35
N HIS A 7 57.00 -0.19 -0.11
CA HIS A 7 55.78 -0.97 0.00
C HIS A 7 55.00 -0.32 1.14
N TRP A 8 54.04 0.54 0.80
CA TRP A 8 52.95 0.85 1.71
C TRP A 8 52.21 -0.48 1.92
N GLN A 9 52.65 -1.25 2.92
CA GLN A 9 51.82 -2.29 3.50
C GLN A 9 50.51 -1.60 3.86
N ARG A 10 49.43 -1.98 3.16
CA ARG A 10 48.09 -1.48 3.46
C ARG A 10 47.88 -1.68 4.95
N ALA A 11 47.78 -0.57 5.70
CA ALA A 11 47.50 -0.65 7.12
C ALA A 11 46.24 -1.50 7.31
N PRO A 12 46.22 -2.45 8.27
CA PRO A 12 45.03 -3.24 8.52
C PRO A 12 43.88 -2.27 8.85
N ILE A 13 42.78 -2.39 8.12
CA ILE A 13 41.58 -1.62 8.43
C ILE A 13 41.02 -2.23 9.72
N LEU A 14 40.99 -1.44 10.79
CA LEU A 14 40.46 -1.86 12.09
C LEU A 14 39.02 -1.34 12.16
N CYS A 15 38.05 -2.24 12.12
CA CYS A 15 36.65 -1.89 12.33
C CYS A 15 36.30 -2.09 13.81
N LEU A 16 35.81 -1.04 14.47
CA LEU A 16 35.29 -1.11 15.83
C LEU A 16 33.78 -1.41 15.78
N ILE A 17 33.40 -2.61 16.20
CA ILE A 17 32.01 -2.99 16.42
C ILE A 17 31.82 -3.14 17.93
N GLY A 18 31.31 -2.08 18.58
CA GLY A 18 31.22 -2.03 20.04
C GLY A 18 32.60 -1.98 20.71
N LYS A 19 32.95 -3.02 21.48
CA LYS A 19 34.27 -3.17 22.13
C LYS A 19 35.22 -4.13 21.39
N SER A 20 34.78 -4.73 20.29
CA SER A 20 35.54 -5.73 19.54
C SER A 20 36.15 -5.11 18.29
N THR A 21 37.40 -5.48 18.02
CA THR A 21 38.14 -5.03 16.84
C THR A 21 38.21 -6.16 15.83
N LEU A 22 37.75 -5.89 14.61
CA LEU A 22 37.83 -6.81 13.48
C LEU A 22 38.78 -6.26 12.41
N THR A 23 39.47 -7.17 11.72
CA THR A 23 40.30 -6.86 10.54
C THR A 23 39.62 -7.44 9.30
N PRO A 24 38.61 -6.75 8.74
CA PRO A 24 37.91 -7.21 7.54
C PRO A 24 38.82 -7.16 6.30
N ASN A 25 38.46 -7.93 5.28
CA ASN A 25 39.07 -7.78 3.97
C ASN A 25 38.72 -6.41 3.38
N SER A 26 39.59 -5.86 2.52
CA SER A 26 39.43 -4.50 1.99
C SER A 26 38.16 -4.30 1.16
N ASP A 27 37.64 -5.37 0.55
CA ASP A 27 36.38 -5.39 -0.22
C ASP A 27 35.12 -5.37 0.67
N GLN A 28 35.27 -5.62 1.97
CA GLN A 28 34.18 -5.55 2.95
C GLN A 28 34.13 -4.19 3.67
N VAL A 29 34.99 -3.25 3.28
CA VAL A 29 35.07 -1.91 3.87
C VAL A 29 34.58 -0.89 2.84
N PHE A 30 33.52 -0.18 3.22
CA PHE A 30 32.91 0.84 2.38
C PHE A 30 33.17 2.23 2.97
N PRO A 31 33.43 3.24 2.14
CA PRO A 31 33.68 4.60 2.61
C PRO A 31 32.43 5.20 3.24
N MET A 32 32.55 5.79 4.42
CA MET A 32 31.44 6.46 5.09
C MET A 32 31.16 7.81 4.42
N ASN A 33 29.88 8.08 4.11
CA ASN A 33 29.48 9.42 3.67
C ASN A 33 29.70 10.45 4.78
N PRO A 34 30.10 11.70 4.45
CA PRO A 34 30.21 12.78 5.43
C PRO A 34 28.89 13.05 6.18
N PRO A 35 28.91 13.56 7.42
CA PRO A 35 27.70 13.81 8.24
C PRO A 35 26.65 14.73 7.61
N LYS A 36 27.03 15.55 6.62
CA LYS A 36 26.08 16.39 5.87
C LYS A 36 25.02 15.57 5.10
N PHE A 37 25.26 14.28 4.91
CA PHE A 37 24.36 13.34 4.24
C PHE A 37 23.47 12.56 5.23
N ASP A 38 23.53 12.88 6.52
CA ASP A 38 22.70 12.21 7.52
C ASP A 38 21.21 12.45 7.25
N LYS A 39 20.44 11.36 7.21
CA LYS A 39 18.99 11.35 6.96
C LYS A 39 18.63 12.10 5.67
N ILE A 40 19.47 12.04 4.63
CA ILE A 40 19.20 12.72 3.37
C ILE A 40 17.88 12.26 2.74
N GLU A 41 17.18 13.21 2.14
CA GLU A 41 15.88 12.99 1.51
C GLU A 41 15.97 12.19 0.21
N ASP A 42 17.01 12.42 -0.58
CA ASP A 42 17.32 11.66 -1.79
C ASP A 42 18.70 11.01 -1.70
N MET A 43 18.71 9.68 -1.65
CA MET A 43 19.92 8.88 -1.54
C MET A 43 20.80 8.96 -2.80
N ALA A 44 20.24 9.32 -3.96
CA ALA A 44 21.01 9.52 -5.18
C ALA A 44 21.97 10.72 -5.10
N MET A 45 21.78 11.61 -4.12
CA MET A 45 22.68 12.75 -3.89
C MET A 45 23.91 12.39 -3.03
N MET A 46 23.99 11.18 -2.47
CA MET A 46 25.14 10.74 -1.68
C MET A 46 26.41 10.67 -2.53
N THR A 47 27.56 11.02 -1.95
CA THR A 47 28.86 10.88 -2.62
C THR A 47 29.25 9.41 -2.80
N HIS A 48 28.99 8.58 -1.79
CA HIS A 48 29.26 7.16 -1.81
C HIS A 48 27.94 6.39 -1.79
N LEU A 49 27.57 5.81 -2.92
CA LEU A 49 26.36 5.02 -3.05
C LEU A 49 26.70 3.53 -3.04
N HIS A 50 26.44 2.88 -1.91
CA HIS A 50 26.62 1.44 -1.71
C HIS A 50 25.58 0.93 -0.71
N GLU A 51 25.40 -0.39 -0.67
CA GLU A 51 24.37 -1.06 0.15
C GLU A 51 24.40 -0.62 1.63
N PRO A 52 25.56 -0.57 2.33
CA PRO A 52 25.59 -0.08 3.72
C PRO A 52 25.12 1.37 3.91
N ALA A 53 25.41 2.28 2.97
CA ALA A 53 25.02 3.69 3.08
C ALA A 53 23.51 3.86 2.90
N VAL A 54 22.93 3.15 1.91
CA VAL A 54 21.48 3.12 1.67
C VAL A 54 20.77 2.55 2.89
N LEU A 55 21.22 1.40 3.40
CA LEU A 55 20.65 0.76 4.59
C LEU A 55 20.72 1.68 5.82
N TYR A 56 21.87 2.32 6.05
CA TYR A 56 22.06 3.22 7.18
C TYR A 56 21.12 4.42 7.11
N ASN A 57 20.99 5.06 5.94
CA ASN A 57 20.10 6.21 5.78
C ASN A 57 18.63 5.84 5.98
N LEU A 58 18.18 4.73 5.39
CA LEU A 58 16.82 4.22 5.60
C LEU A 58 16.56 3.91 7.08
N LYS A 59 17.52 3.28 7.75
CA LYS A 59 17.44 2.97 9.19
C LYS A 59 17.32 4.25 10.03
N GLU A 60 18.19 5.24 9.79
CA GLU A 60 18.21 6.48 10.56
C GLU A 60 16.97 7.37 10.31
N ARG A 61 16.43 7.36 9.10
CA ARG A 61 15.18 8.04 8.76
C ARG A 61 13.99 7.34 9.39
N TYR A 62 13.93 6.02 9.30
CA TYR A 62 12.90 5.21 9.93
C TYR A 62 12.88 5.37 11.47
N ALA A 63 14.05 5.39 12.11
CA ALA A 63 14.18 5.64 13.54
C ALA A 63 13.65 7.02 13.97
N ALA A 64 13.57 7.98 13.03
CA ALA A 64 12.97 9.30 13.22
C ALA A 64 11.54 9.40 12.64
N TRP A 65 10.88 8.26 12.37
CA TRP A 65 9.53 8.16 11.81
C TRP A 65 9.34 8.78 10.41
N MET A 66 10.42 8.98 9.67
CA MET A 66 10.41 9.41 8.27
C MET A 66 10.39 8.18 7.35
N ILE A 67 9.19 7.72 7.00
CA ILE A 67 9.00 6.46 6.27
C ILE A 67 9.26 6.53 4.76
N TYR A 68 9.21 7.73 4.18
CA TYR A 68 9.45 7.97 2.76
C TYR A 68 10.84 8.56 2.54
N THR A 69 11.55 8.03 1.54
CA THR A 69 12.89 8.47 1.14
C THR A 69 13.03 8.31 -0.37
N TYR A 70 13.52 9.33 -1.08
CA TYR A 70 13.80 9.22 -2.51
C TYR A 70 15.09 8.46 -2.77
N SER A 71 15.13 7.82 -3.94
CA SER A 71 16.28 7.14 -4.50
C SER A 71 16.33 7.47 -5.99
N GLY A 72 16.73 8.70 -6.31
CA GLY A 72 16.62 9.27 -7.64
C GLY A 72 15.15 9.39 -8.05
N LEU A 73 14.76 8.67 -9.11
CA LEU A 73 13.39 8.69 -9.64
C LEU A 73 12.39 7.89 -8.79
N PHE A 74 12.87 7.02 -7.89
CA PHE A 74 12.03 6.15 -7.08
C PHE A 74 11.77 6.73 -5.69
N CYS A 75 10.65 6.36 -5.09
CA CYS A 75 10.37 6.63 -3.68
C CYS A 75 10.34 5.31 -2.92
N VAL A 76 11.29 5.13 -2.01
CA VAL A 76 11.34 4.02 -1.07
C VAL A 76 10.42 4.34 0.11
N THR A 77 9.59 3.38 0.49
CA THR A 77 8.72 3.46 1.68
C THR A 77 9.01 2.28 2.61
N VAL A 78 9.11 2.56 3.91
CA VAL A 78 9.26 1.53 4.95
C VAL A 78 7.97 1.49 5.78
N ASN A 79 7.36 0.32 5.92
CA ASN A 79 6.09 0.17 6.66
C ASN A 79 6.29 0.57 8.15
N PRO A 80 5.58 1.58 8.67
CA PRO A 80 5.73 2.02 10.06
C PRO A 80 5.16 1.06 11.10
N TYR A 81 4.27 0.13 10.71
CA TYR A 81 3.49 -0.72 11.62
C TYR A 81 2.71 0.05 12.70
N GLN A 82 2.54 1.35 12.53
CA GLN A 82 1.77 2.21 13.41
C GLN A 82 1.15 3.36 12.62
N TRP A 83 0.14 3.99 13.21
CA TRP A 83 -0.49 5.15 12.63
C TRP A 83 0.45 6.37 12.68
N LEU A 84 0.58 7.07 11.56
CA LEU A 84 1.32 8.32 11.46
C LEU A 84 0.41 9.39 10.83
N PRO A 85 0.49 10.66 11.27
CA PRO A 85 -0.35 11.76 10.77
C PRO A 85 0.03 12.25 9.36
N VAL A 86 0.83 11.48 8.61
CA VAL A 86 1.37 11.86 7.29
C VAL A 86 0.32 11.84 6.17
N TYR A 87 -0.87 11.28 6.42
CA TYR A 87 -1.97 11.21 5.46
C TYR A 87 -3.12 12.16 5.77
N ASN A 88 -2.92 13.10 6.70
CA ASN A 88 -3.97 14.04 7.08
C ASN A 88 -4.34 14.99 5.91
N PRO A 89 -5.56 15.53 5.88
CA PRO A 89 -6.02 16.41 4.79
C PRO A 89 -5.15 17.67 4.59
N GLU A 90 -4.53 18.18 5.65
CA GLU A 90 -3.62 19.32 5.59
C GLU A 90 -2.37 18.98 4.76
N VAL A 91 -1.90 17.73 4.86
CA VAL A 91 -0.74 17.25 4.10
C VAL A 91 -1.06 17.18 2.62
N VAL A 92 -2.26 16.70 2.24
CA VAL A 92 -2.72 16.71 0.84
C VAL A 92 -2.63 18.11 0.23
N THR A 93 -3.09 19.11 0.98
CA THR A 93 -3.05 20.52 0.56
C THR A 93 -1.62 21.04 0.46
N ALA A 94 -0.75 20.66 1.41
CA ALA A 94 0.64 21.10 1.44
C ALA A 94 1.47 20.60 0.23
N TYR A 95 1.17 19.41 -0.28
CA TYR A 95 1.88 18.83 -1.44
C TYR A 95 1.33 19.27 -2.80
N ARG A 96 0.16 19.92 -2.83
CA ARG A 96 -0.50 20.27 -4.09
C ARG A 96 0.28 21.32 -4.87
N GLY A 97 0.60 21.01 -6.12
CA GLY A 97 1.33 21.90 -7.02
C GLY A 97 2.77 22.17 -6.58
N LYS A 98 3.30 21.36 -5.66
CA LYS A 98 4.68 21.49 -5.18
C LYS A 98 5.61 20.69 -6.06
N LYS A 99 6.73 21.30 -6.45
CA LYS A 99 7.79 20.55 -7.13
C LYS A 99 8.43 19.58 -6.16
N HIS A 100 9.01 18.51 -6.72
CA HIS A 100 9.72 17.47 -5.98
C HIS A 100 10.76 18.00 -4.96
N GLN A 101 11.42 19.13 -5.23
CA GLN A 101 12.44 19.74 -4.37
C GLN A 101 11.87 20.70 -3.31
N GLU A 102 10.59 21.07 -3.42
CA GLU A 102 9.94 22.06 -2.54
C GLU A 102 9.25 21.42 -1.33
N ALA A 103 9.15 20.09 -1.32
CA ALA A 103 8.50 19.33 -0.27
C ALA A 103 9.27 18.01 -0.01
N PRO A 104 9.26 17.50 1.23
CA PRO A 104 10.01 16.30 1.57
C PRO A 104 9.47 15.05 0.86
N PRO A 105 10.18 13.91 0.94
CA PRO A 105 9.73 12.68 0.31
C PRO A 105 8.36 12.22 0.79
N HIS A 106 7.44 12.00 -0.16
CA HIS A 106 6.09 11.52 0.14
C HIS A 106 5.37 10.93 -1.07
N ILE A 107 4.43 10.00 -0.83
CA ILE A 107 3.60 9.41 -1.89
C ILE A 107 2.72 10.45 -2.61
N PHE A 108 2.33 11.52 -1.91
CA PHE A 108 1.57 12.63 -2.49
C PHE A 108 2.41 13.47 -3.45
N SER A 109 3.72 13.61 -3.22
CA SER A 109 4.61 14.25 -4.19
C SER A 109 4.67 13.44 -5.48
N ILE A 110 4.79 12.10 -5.40
CA ILE A 110 4.76 11.23 -6.58
C ILE A 110 3.42 11.35 -7.32
N SER A 111 2.31 11.39 -6.57
CA SER A 111 0.97 11.51 -7.12
C SER A 111 0.74 12.87 -7.81
N ASP A 112 1.10 13.98 -7.15
CA ASP A 112 0.96 15.32 -7.72
C ASP A 112 1.83 15.51 -8.95
N ASN A 113 3.11 15.11 -8.90
CA ASN A 113 3.99 15.20 -10.06
C ASN A 113 3.44 14.40 -11.25
N ALA A 114 2.96 13.17 -11.04
CA ALA A 114 2.30 12.40 -12.10
C ALA A 114 1.09 13.14 -12.67
N TYR A 115 0.23 13.71 -11.81
CA TYR A 115 -0.91 14.49 -12.26
C TYR A 115 -0.51 15.75 -13.04
N GLN A 116 0.50 16.51 -12.56
CA GLN A 116 1.00 17.70 -13.25
C GLN A 116 1.64 17.37 -14.59
N PHE A 117 2.46 16.30 -14.67
CA PHE A 117 3.06 15.83 -15.93
C PHE A 117 2.00 15.36 -16.92
N MET A 118 0.99 14.62 -16.47
CA MET A 118 -0.14 14.24 -17.32
C MET A 118 -0.84 15.46 -17.96
N LEU A 119 -1.05 16.54 -17.18
CA LEU A 119 -1.69 17.75 -17.69
C LEU A 119 -0.78 18.59 -18.60
N THR A 120 0.51 18.63 -18.29
CA THR A 120 1.50 19.48 -18.99
C THR A 120 1.96 18.81 -20.28
N ASP A 121 2.39 17.56 -20.20
CA ASP A 121 2.99 16.81 -21.30
C ASP A 121 1.93 16.13 -22.18
N ARG A 122 0.68 16.06 -21.69
CA ARG A 122 -0.46 15.41 -22.36
C ARG A 122 -0.29 13.91 -22.60
N ASP A 123 0.55 13.27 -21.78
CA ASP A 123 0.81 11.84 -21.82
C ASP A 123 0.26 11.12 -20.58
N ASN A 124 -0.28 9.92 -20.79
CA ASN A 124 -0.78 9.07 -19.72
C ASN A 124 0.35 8.65 -18.78
N GLN A 125 0.05 8.60 -17.47
CA GLN A 125 1.03 8.31 -16.42
C GLN A 125 0.69 7.01 -15.69
N SER A 126 1.70 6.38 -15.11
CA SER A 126 1.54 5.19 -14.29
C SER A 126 2.32 5.30 -12.99
N VAL A 127 1.69 4.93 -11.87
CA VAL A 127 2.34 4.77 -10.57
C VAL A 127 2.41 3.29 -10.25
N LEU A 128 3.62 2.71 -10.31
CA LEU A 128 3.85 1.31 -10.02
C LEU A 128 4.33 1.14 -8.57
N ILE A 129 3.53 0.44 -7.76
CA ILE A 129 3.83 0.19 -6.34
C ILE A 129 4.26 -1.27 -6.16
N VAL A 130 5.56 -1.48 -5.94
CA VAL A 130 6.17 -2.81 -5.77
C VAL A 130 6.59 -3.07 -4.33
N GLY A 131 6.76 -4.35 -4.00
CA GLY A 131 7.23 -4.81 -2.69
C GLY A 131 6.71 -6.18 -2.33
N GLU A 132 7.31 -6.83 -1.34
CA GLU A 132 6.86 -8.13 -0.83
C GLU A 132 5.46 -8.05 -0.17
N SER A 133 4.88 -9.21 0.15
CA SER A 133 3.66 -9.26 0.97
C SER A 133 3.89 -8.58 2.32
N GLY A 134 2.99 -7.70 2.73
CA GLY A 134 3.12 -6.91 3.97
C GLY A 134 3.88 -5.59 3.85
N ALA A 135 4.49 -5.29 2.69
CA ALA A 135 5.25 -4.05 2.48
C ALA A 135 4.40 -2.75 2.48
N GLY A 136 3.06 -2.86 2.49
CA GLY A 136 2.16 -1.69 2.51
C GLY A 136 1.73 -1.20 1.12
N LYS A 137 1.79 -2.04 0.08
CA LYS A 137 1.38 -1.69 -1.29
C LYS A 137 -0.05 -1.16 -1.36
N THR A 138 -1.02 -1.93 -0.86
CA THR A 138 -2.45 -1.60 -0.86
C THR A 138 -2.73 -0.27 -0.15
N VAL A 139 -2.06 -0.03 0.99
CA VAL A 139 -2.22 1.23 1.73
C VAL A 139 -1.74 2.41 0.87
N ASN A 140 -0.57 2.32 0.26
CA ASN A 140 -0.06 3.38 -0.62
C ASN A 140 -0.97 3.58 -1.84
N THR A 141 -1.49 2.51 -2.46
CA THR A 141 -2.46 2.61 -3.56
C THR A 141 -3.70 3.39 -3.14
N LYS A 142 -4.28 3.07 -1.97
CA LYS A 142 -5.42 3.83 -1.40
C LYS A 142 -5.09 5.30 -1.22
N ARG A 143 -3.88 5.64 -0.76
CA ARG A 143 -3.45 7.04 -0.57
C ARG A 143 -3.27 7.79 -1.89
N VAL A 144 -2.75 7.15 -2.93
CA VAL A 144 -2.65 7.73 -4.28
C VAL A 144 -4.06 8.06 -4.82
N ILE A 145 -5.00 7.11 -4.72
CA ILE A 145 -6.40 7.31 -5.14
C ILE A 145 -7.05 8.46 -4.37
N GLN A 146 -6.91 8.46 -3.04
CA GLN A 146 -7.44 9.53 -2.19
C GLN A 146 -6.87 10.91 -2.56
N TYR A 147 -5.59 10.96 -2.92
CA TYR A 147 -4.95 12.19 -3.37
C TYR A 147 -5.59 12.72 -4.66
N PHE A 148 -5.71 11.86 -5.68
CA PHE A 148 -6.35 12.22 -6.95
C PHE A 148 -7.81 12.67 -6.78
N ALA A 149 -8.57 11.94 -5.95
CA ALA A 149 -9.94 12.32 -5.61
C ALA A 149 -10.00 13.70 -4.95
N ALA A 150 -9.08 14.03 -4.05
CA ALA A 150 -9.09 15.31 -3.35
C ALA A 150 -8.75 16.50 -4.26
N ILE A 151 -7.75 16.36 -5.14
CA ILE A 151 -7.30 17.48 -5.99
C ILE A 151 -8.23 17.74 -7.18
N ALA A 152 -8.88 16.70 -7.72
CA ALA A 152 -9.74 16.78 -8.91
C ALA A 152 -11.09 17.47 -8.65
N VAL A 153 -11.50 17.62 -7.38
CA VAL A 153 -12.80 18.19 -6.96
C VAL A 153 -12.80 19.72 -6.85
N THR A 154 -11.63 20.36 -6.81
CA THR A 154 -11.56 21.81 -6.57
C THR A 154 -12.05 22.63 -7.77
N GLY A 155 -13.31 23.03 -7.69
CA GLY A 155 -13.99 23.90 -8.67
C GLY A 155 -15.51 23.93 -8.50
N GLU A 156 -16.11 22.91 -7.87
CA GLU A 156 -17.54 22.90 -7.55
C GLU A 156 -17.74 22.83 -6.03
N LYS A 157 -18.62 23.69 -5.50
CA LYS A 157 -19.15 23.53 -4.13
C LYS A 157 -19.65 22.09 -4.03
N ARG A 158 -19.15 21.30 -3.06
CA ARG A 158 -19.67 19.96 -2.73
C ARG A 158 -21.18 20.02 -2.87
N LYS A 159 -21.74 19.36 -3.89
CA LYS A 159 -23.19 19.27 -4.04
C LYS A 159 -23.66 18.61 -2.76
N VAL A 160 -24.41 19.36 -1.94
CA VAL A 160 -25.00 18.87 -0.70
C VAL A 160 -25.70 17.56 -1.06
N GLN A 161 -25.25 16.46 -0.45
CA GLN A 161 -25.87 15.15 -0.64
C GLN A 161 -27.37 15.32 -0.43
N ARG A 162 -28.17 15.02 -1.46
CA ARG A 162 -29.61 14.96 -1.29
C ARG A 162 -29.89 13.77 -0.36
N PRO A 163 -30.61 13.96 0.76
CA PRO A 163 -30.95 12.85 1.63
C PRO A 163 -31.77 11.85 0.81
N GLY A 164 -31.30 10.60 0.69
CA GLY A 164 -32.06 9.52 0.01
C GLY A 164 -31.41 8.91 -1.24
N LYS A 165 -30.26 9.39 -1.73
CA LYS A 165 -29.43 8.63 -2.70
C LYS A 165 -28.17 8.14 -1.98
N MET A 166 -28.10 6.84 -1.68
CA MET A 166 -26.90 6.20 -1.11
C MET A 166 -25.73 6.09 -2.10
N GLN A 167 -25.97 6.37 -3.38
CA GLN A 167 -24.92 6.38 -4.40
C GLN A 167 -23.97 7.55 -4.14
N GLY A 168 -22.76 7.23 -3.70
CA GLY A 168 -21.72 8.22 -3.40
C GLY A 168 -21.27 8.98 -4.64
N THR A 169 -20.40 9.96 -4.44
CA THR A 169 -19.68 10.59 -5.56
C THR A 169 -18.81 9.57 -6.30
N LEU A 170 -18.36 9.85 -7.53
CA LEU A 170 -17.48 8.93 -8.27
C LEU A 170 -16.21 8.62 -7.45
N GLU A 171 -15.73 9.62 -6.72
CA GLU A 171 -14.62 9.53 -5.78
C GLU A 171 -14.92 8.57 -4.63
N ASP A 172 -16.13 8.67 -4.06
CA ASP A 172 -16.57 7.74 -3.02
C ASP A 172 -16.64 6.32 -3.57
N GLN A 173 -17.17 6.11 -4.77
CA GLN A 173 -17.26 4.78 -5.40
C GLN A 173 -15.88 4.14 -5.55
N ILE A 174 -14.90 4.87 -6.11
CA ILE A 174 -13.53 4.33 -6.27
C ILE A 174 -12.92 3.92 -4.92
N ILE A 175 -13.19 4.68 -3.85
CA ILE A 175 -12.70 4.35 -2.51
C ILE A 175 -13.45 3.15 -1.91
N GLN A 176 -14.77 3.06 -2.13
CA GLN A 176 -15.69 2.07 -1.55
C GLN A 176 -15.66 0.73 -2.29
N ALA A 177 -15.14 0.68 -3.51
CA ALA A 177 -14.81 -0.57 -4.19
C ALA A 177 -13.75 -1.40 -3.45
N ASN A 178 -12.89 -0.78 -2.63
CA ASN A 178 -11.82 -1.50 -1.93
C ASN A 178 -12.35 -2.49 -0.89
N PRO A 179 -13.22 -2.13 0.08
CA PRO A 179 -13.83 -3.11 0.98
C PRO A 179 -14.37 -4.36 0.27
N LEU A 180 -15.06 -4.17 -0.86
CA LEU A 180 -15.58 -5.27 -1.67
C LEU A 180 -14.45 -6.15 -2.22
N LEU A 181 -13.46 -5.54 -2.87
CA LEU A 181 -12.30 -6.26 -3.39
C LEU A 181 -11.50 -6.97 -2.30
N GLU A 182 -11.41 -6.40 -1.10
CA GLU A 182 -10.73 -7.00 0.04
C GLU A 182 -11.51 -8.20 0.60
N ALA A 183 -12.84 -8.11 0.71
CA ALA A 183 -13.66 -9.22 1.18
C ALA A 183 -13.49 -10.47 0.30
N PHE A 184 -13.53 -10.31 -1.02
CA PHE A 184 -13.48 -11.44 -1.97
C PHE A 184 -12.07 -11.81 -2.44
N GLY A 185 -11.10 -10.93 -2.27
CA GLY A 185 -9.76 -11.08 -2.86
C GLY A 185 -8.61 -11.03 -1.86
N ASN A 186 -8.87 -10.73 -0.59
CA ASN A 186 -7.86 -10.77 0.45
C ASN A 186 -8.08 -11.93 1.42
N ALA A 187 -6.97 -12.37 2.00
CA ALA A 187 -6.95 -13.42 3.01
C ALA A 187 -5.78 -13.23 3.98
N LYS A 188 -5.90 -13.86 5.15
CA LYS A 188 -4.77 -14.00 6.08
C LYS A 188 -3.74 -14.97 5.52
N THR A 189 -2.49 -14.53 5.57
CA THR A 189 -1.27 -15.29 5.28
C THR A 189 -0.35 -15.29 6.49
N VAL A 190 0.71 -16.08 6.47
CA VAL A 190 1.73 -16.09 7.54
C VAL A 190 2.38 -14.71 7.76
N ARG A 191 2.43 -13.86 6.73
CA ARG A 191 3.14 -12.56 6.76
C ARG A 191 2.24 -11.34 6.93
N ASN A 192 0.95 -11.46 6.61
CA ASN A 192 0.00 -10.35 6.60
C ASN A 192 -1.41 -10.91 6.74
N ASP A 193 -2.16 -10.35 7.70
CA ASP A 193 -3.53 -10.74 8.04
C ASP A 193 -4.55 -10.33 6.96
N ASN A 194 -4.25 -9.31 6.15
CA ASN A 194 -5.11 -8.82 5.06
C ASN A 194 -4.30 -8.72 3.76
N SER A 195 -3.90 -9.87 3.20
CA SER A 195 -3.03 -9.96 2.02
C SER A 195 -3.86 -10.05 0.74
N LEU A 196 -3.64 -9.10 -0.18
CA LEU A 196 -4.23 -9.11 -1.54
C LEU A 196 -3.71 -10.33 -2.32
N ARG A 197 -4.61 -11.25 -2.70
CA ARG A 197 -4.29 -12.53 -3.38
C ARG A 197 -4.58 -12.52 -4.87
N PHE A 198 -4.70 -11.33 -5.45
CA PHE A 198 -4.80 -11.06 -6.87
C PHE A 198 -3.99 -9.79 -7.14
N GLY A 199 -3.59 -9.57 -8.38
CA GLY A 199 -3.07 -8.29 -8.81
C GLY A 199 -4.19 -7.35 -9.23
N THR A 200 -3.97 -6.05 -9.02
CA THR A 200 -4.96 -5.02 -9.32
C THR A 200 -4.30 -3.90 -10.10
N PHE A 201 -4.89 -3.53 -11.23
CA PHE A 201 -4.51 -2.39 -12.04
C PHE A 201 -5.69 -1.43 -12.12
N ILE A 202 -5.52 -0.23 -11.58
CA ILE A 202 -6.58 0.78 -11.50
C ILE A 202 -6.24 1.89 -12.49
N ARG A 203 -7.10 2.10 -13.48
CA ARG A 203 -6.99 3.25 -14.39
C ARG A 203 -7.95 4.33 -13.92
N ILE A 204 -7.42 5.54 -13.79
CA ILE A 204 -8.18 6.73 -13.39
C ILE A 204 -8.16 7.67 -14.57
N HIS A 205 -9.33 7.99 -15.10
CA HIS A 205 -9.49 8.81 -16.30
C HIS A 205 -9.78 10.25 -15.91
N PHE A 206 -8.90 11.15 -16.33
CA PHE A 206 -9.08 12.58 -16.20
C PHE A 206 -9.52 13.17 -17.53
N GLY A 207 -10.51 14.07 -17.48
CA GLY A 207 -10.97 14.81 -18.65
C GLY A 207 -9.98 15.90 -19.06
N ALA A 208 -10.25 16.56 -20.20
CA ALA A 208 -9.39 17.62 -20.74
C ALA A 208 -9.14 18.81 -19.79
N THR A 209 -10.04 19.03 -18.82
CA THR A 209 -9.94 20.06 -17.79
C THR A 209 -9.22 19.59 -16.50
N GLY A 210 -8.69 18.37 -16.48
CA GLY A 210 -8.06 17.75 -15.29
C GLY A 210 -9.04 17.24 -14.23
N LYS A 211 -10.34 17.27 -14.49
CA LYS A 211 -11.34 16.69 -13.57
C LYS A 211 -11.40 15.18 -13.74
N LEU A 212 -11.69 14.47 -12.64
CA LEU A 212 -11.97 13.04 -12.66
C LEU A 212 -13.25 12.76 -13.45
N VAL A 213 -13.22 11.83 -14.40
CA VAL A 213 -14.36 11.48 -15.28
C VAL A 213 -14.83 10.05 -15.09
N SER A 214 -13.89 9.11 -14.99
CA SER A 214 -14.20 7.69 -14.76
C SER A 214 -13.01 6.98 -14.12
N ALA A 215 -13.23 5.76 -13.66
CA ALA A 215 -12.18 4.85 -13.25
C ALA A 215 -12.57 3.43 -13.66
N ASP A 216 -11.58 2.58 -13.86
CA ASP A 216 -11.77 1.16 -14.10
C ASP A 216 -10.71 0.35 -13.35
N ILE A 217 -11.07 -0.89 -13.03
CA ILE A 217 -10.24 -1.81 -12.26
C ILE A 217 -10.11 -3.10 -13.06
N GLU A 218 -8.88 -3.45 -13.41
CA GLU A 218 -8.53 -4.72 -14.01
C GLU A 218 -7.85 -5.60 -12.96
N THR A 219 -8.29 -6.85 -12.87
CA THR A 219 -7.75 -7.82 -11.91
C THR A 219 -7.04 -8.94 -12.64
N TYR A 220 -5.97 -9.45 -12.04
CA TYR A 220 -5.16 -10.51 -12.63
C TYR A 220 -4.70 -11.52 -11.58
N LEU A 221 -4.50 -12.78 -11.98
CA LEU A 221 -3.87 -13.82 -11.16
C LEU A 221 -4.47 -14.00 -9.75
N LEU A 222 -5.80 -14.07 -9.63
CA LEU A 222 -6.45 -14.48 -8.38
C LEU A 222 -5.96 -15.88 -7.99
N GLU A 223 -5.52 -16.06 -6.75
CA GLU A 223 -5.13 -17.35 -6.19
C GLU A 223 -6.36 -18.24 -5.95
N LYS A 224 -6.88 -18.84 -7.02
CA LYS A 224 -8.09 -19.67 -6.98
C LYS A 224 -7.93 -20.91 -6.10
N SER A 225 -6.72 -21.43 -5.96
CA SER A 225 -6.43 -22.57 -5.07
C SER A 225 -6.85 -22.33 -3.63
N ARG A 226 -6.83 -21.06 -3.17
CA ARG A 226 -7.23 -20.68 -1.81
C ARG A 226 -8.69 -20.96 -1.49
N VAL A 227 -9.55 -21.05 -2.51
CA VAL A 227 -10.97 -21.40 -2.32
C VAL A 227 -11.12 -22.85 -1.84
N ALA A 228 -10.25 -23.75 -2.29
CA ALA A 228 -10.34 -25.17 -1.96
C ALA A 228 -9.33 -25.63 -0.90
N PHE A 229 -8.27 -24.86 -0.66
CA PHE A 229 -7.17 -25.25 0.21
C PHE A 229 -6.56 -24.07 0.96
N GLN A 230 -6.22 -24.27 2.23
CA GLN A 230 -5.45 -23.31 3.03
C GLN A 230 -4.32 -24.01 3.77
N LEU A 231 -3.20 -23.31 3.96
CA LEU A 231 -2.14 -23.76 4.85
C LEU A 231 -2.58 -23.59 6.32
N SER A 232 -1.97 -24.34 7.24
CA SER A 232 -2.39 -24.44 8.65
C SER A 232 -2.42 -23.12 9.44
N ARG A 233 -1.65 -22.12 9.05
CA ARG A 233 -1.59 -20.77 9.67
C ARG A 233 -2.16 -19.67 8.77
N GLU A 234 -2.87 -20.07 7.72
CA GLU A 234 -3.50 -19.17 6.77
C GLU A 234 -5.01 -19.35 6.80
N ARG A 235 -5.73 -18.43 6.17
CA ARG A 235 -7.19 -18.44 6.09
C ARG A 235 -7.63 -18.38 4.63
N GLY A 236 -8.88 -18.77 4.37
CA GLY A 236 -9.56 -18.52 3.11
C GLY A 236 -9.86 -17.02 2.91
N TYR A 237 -10.56 -16.68 1.83
CA TYR A 237 -10.99 -15.30 1.59
C TYR A 237 -11.92 -14.78 2.69
N HIS A 238 -11.79 -13.50 3.04
CA HIS A 238 -12.47 -12.93 4.21
C HIS A 238 -13.99 -13.09 4.15
N ILE A 239 -14.59 -12.95 2.96
CA ILE A 239 -16.03 -13.01 2.75
C ILE A 239 -16.69 -14.25 3.36
N PHE A 240 -16.05 -15.42 3.32
CA PHE A 240 -16.64 -16.65 3.86
C PHE A 240 -16.94 -16.52 5.36
N TYR A 241 -16.02 -15.93 6.10
CA TYR A 241 -16.13 -15.81 7.55
C TYR A 241 -16.86 -14.53 7.96
N GLN A 242 -16.78 -13.47 7.14
CA GLN A 242 -17.66 -12.30 7.27
C GLN A 242 -19.12 -12.73 7.22
N ILE A 243 -19.51 -13.55 6.24
CA ILE A 243 -20.87 -14.10 6.14
C ILE A 243 -21.18 -14.93 7.40
N MET A 244 -20.33 -15.89 7.76
CA MET A 244 -20.53 -16.77 8.93
C MET A 244 -20.45 -16.06 10.29
N SER A 245 -20.10 -14.77 10.35
CA SER A 245 -20.09 -13.95 11.59
C SER A 245 -21.48 -13.79 12.22
N ASN A 246 -22.54 -14.08 11.46
CA ASN A 246 -23.93 -13.93 11.86
C ASN A 246 -24.36 -12.49 12.15
N LYS A 247 -23.62 -11.49 11.63
CA LYS A 247 -24.00 -10.08 11.76
C LYS A 247 -25.28 -9.73 10.97
N LYS A 248 -25.53 -10.46 9.87
CA LYS A 248 -26.77 -10.44 9.07
C LYS A 248 -27.38 -11.85 9.08
N PRO A 249 -28.16 -12.21 10.12
CA PRO A 249 -28.67 -13.57 10.29
C PRO A 249 -29.52 -14.08 9.13
N GLU A 250 -30.17 -13.17 8.39
CA GLU A 250 -30.94 -13.48 7.19
C GLU A 250 -30.10 -14.21 6.12
N LEU A 251 -28.77 -14.02 6.11
CA LEU A 251 -27.88 -14.70 5.18
C LEU A 251 -27.71 -16.19 5.50
N MET A 252 -27.86 -16.61 6.76
CA MET A 252 -27.72 -18.02 7.15
C MET A 252 -28.81 -18.87 6.49
N ASP A 253 -30.06 -18.41 6.62
CA ASP A 253 -31.23 -19.08 6.07
C ASP A 253 -31.26 -18.97 4.54
N LEU A 254 -30.90 -17.79 3.99
CA LEU A 254 -30.88 -17.57 2.55
C LEU A 254 -29.84 -18.46 1.83
N LEU A 255 -28.65 -18.60 2.40
CA LEU A 255 -27.54 -19.34 1.80
C LEU A 255 -27.50 -20.81 2.23
N LEU A 256 -28.40 -21.23 3.13
CA LEU A 256 -28.47 -22.59 3.68
C LEU A 256 -27.16 -23.01 4.37
N ILE A 257 -26.59 -22.12 5.18
CA ILE A 257 -25.32 -22.34 5.88
C ILE A 257 -25.48 -22.23 7.40
N SER A 258 -24.53 -22.81 8.14
CA SER A 258 -24.39 -22.58 9.58
C SER A 258 -23.37 -21.47 9.86
N THR A 259 -23.29 -21.05 11.12
CA THR A 259 -22.28 -20.11 11.61
C THR A 259 -20.96 -20.80 11.97
N ASN A 260 -20.87 -22.12 11.86
CA ASN A 260 -19.68 -22.89 12.24
C ASN A 260 -18.79 -23.14 11.01
N PRO A 261 -17.61 -22.51 10.90
CA PRO A 261 -16.74 -22.71 9.74
C PRO A 261 -16.32 -24.15 9.53
N PHE A 262 -16.25 -24.96 10.60
CA PHE A 262 -15.86 -26.37 10.53
C PHE A 262 -16.89 -27.28 9.86
N ASP A 263 -18.11 -26.79 9.60
CA ASP A 263 -19.10 -27.51 8.80
C ASP A 263 -18.73 -27.50 7.30
N PHE A 264 -17.75 -26.67 6.92
CA PHE A 264 -17.34 -26.43 5.53
C PHE A 264 -15.83 -26.70 5.35
N PRO A 265 -15.43 -27.93 4.97
CA PRO A 265 -14.02 -28.31 4.84
C PRO A 265 -13.19 -27.41 3.92
N PHE A 266 -13.79 -26.72 2.96
CA PHE A 266 -13.07 -25.81 2.07
C PHE A 266 -12.66 -24.48 2.71
N VAL A 267 -13.19 -24.13 3.89
CA VAL A 267 -12.85 -22.86 4.57
C VAL A 267 -12.26 -23.08 5.97
N SER A 268 -12.03 -24.33 6.38
CA SER A 268 -11.60 -24.68 7.74
C SER A 268 -10.35 -25.57 7.80
N GLN A 269 -9.54 -25.61 6.74
CA GLN A 269 -8.27 -26.38 6.75
C GLN A 269 -7.15 -25.63 7.48
N GLY A 270 -7.22 -24.30 7.50
CA GLY A 270 -6.30 -23.43 8.20
C GLY A 270 -6.95 -22.78 9.42
N GLU A 271 -6.63 -21.50 9.64
CA GLU A 271 -7.25 -20.70 10.68
C GLU A 271 -8.62 -20.18 10.25
N VAL A 272 -9.53 -20.06 11.21
CA VAL A 272 -10.91 -19.59 10.99
C VAL A 272 -11.17 -18.20 11.59
N THR A 273 -10.33 -17.74 12.51
CA THR A 273 -10.39 -16.42 13.15
C THR A 273 -9.06 -15.69 13.01
N VAL A 274 -9.09 -14.35 13.07
CA VAL A 274 -7.89 -13.50 12.96
C VAL A 274 -7.99 -12.40 14.01
N ALA A 275 -7.01 -12.30 14.91
CA ALA A 275 -7.10 -11.39 16.06
C ALA A 275 -7.20 -9.89 15.70
N SER A 276 -6.70 -9.50 14.53
CA SER A 276 -6.69 -8.13 14.04
C SER A 276 -7.93 -7.74 13.22
N ILE A 277 -8.87 -8.67 12.98
CA ILE A 277 -10.02 -8.48 12.09
C ILE A 277 -11.31 -8.79 12.84
N ASP A 278 -12.27 -7.87 12.79
CA ASP A 278 -13.65 -8.11 13.22
C ASP A 278 -14.52 -8.43 11.99
N ASP A 279 -14.74 -9.73 11.76
CA ASP A 279 -15.53 -10.22 10.62
C ASP A 279 -16.97 -9.67 10.60
N SER A 280 -17.53 -9.29 11.75
CA SER A 280 -18.88 -8.73 11.84
C SER A 280 -18.92 -7.29 11.34
N GLU A 281 -17.96 -6.46 11.77
CA GLU A 281 -17.85 -5.07 11.28
C GLU A 281 -17.48 -5.04 9.80
N GLU A 282 -16.58 -5.91 9.37
CA GLU A 282 -16.17 -6.02 7.97
C GLU A 282 -17.34 -6.46 7.07
N LEU A 283 -18.22 -7.36 7.52
CA LEU A 283 -19.42 -7.73 6.76
C LEU A 283 -20.31 -6.51 6.48
N LEU A 284 -20.50 -5.62 7.46
CA LEU A 284 -21.28 -4.39 7.27
C LEU A 284 -20.59 -3.41 6.31
N ALA A 285 -19.26 -3.32 6.37
CA ALA A 285 -18.47 -2.51 5.45
C ALA A 285 -18.58 -3.02 4.01
N THR A 286 -18.50 -4.35 3.81
CA THR A 286 -18.70 -5.02 2.52
C THR A 286 -20.11 -4.76 1.97
N ASP A 287 -21.15 -4.98 2.78
CA ASP A 287 -22.56 -4.74 2.42
C ASP A 287 -22.81 -3.28 2.01
N THR A 288 -22.24 -2.34 2.79
CA THR A 288 -22.29 -0.91 2.47
C THR A 288 -21.56 -0.59 1.17
N GLY A 289 -20.41 -1.23 0.92
CA GLY A 289 -19.66 -1.10 -0.32
C GLY A 289 -20.49 -1.52 -1.53
N ILE A 290 -21.11 -2.71 -1.47
CA ILE A 290 -22.00 -3.24 -2.51
C ILE A 290 -23.13 -2.26 -2.83
N MET A 291 -23.79 -1.71 -1.79
CA MET A 291 -24.87 -0.72 -1.97
C MET A 291 -24.38 0.57 -2.65
N LYS A 292 -23.19 1.07 -2.31
CA LYS A 292 -22.64 2.31 -2.89
C LYS A 292 -22.15 2.16 -4.33
N GLU A 293 -21.62 0.98 -4.67
CA GLU A 293 -21.30 0.61 -6.05
C GLU A 293 -22.57 0.49 -6.91
N GLY A 294 -23.75 0.41 -6.28
CA GLY A 294 -25.04 0.33 -6.96
C GLY A 294 -25.25 -1.03 -7.62
N ILE A 295 -24.63 -2.09 -7.08
CA ILE A 295 -24.87 -3.46 -7.51
C ILE A 295 -26.34 -3.79 -7.21
N PRO A 296 -27.17 -4.10 -8.21
CA PRO A 296 -28.58 -4.45 -8.00
C PRO A 296 -28.74 -5.62 -7.03
N LEU A 297 -29.76 -5.56 -6.15
CA LEU A 297 -30.07 -6.65 -5.21
C LEU A 297 -30.21 -8.01 -5.92
N ALA A 298 -30.81 -8.04 -7.11
CA ALA A 298 -30.95 -9.25 -7.92
C ALA A 298 -29.62 -9.85 -8.45
N LEU A 299 -28.51 -9.11 -8.39
CA LEU A 299 -27.16 -9.63 -8.68
C LEU A 299 -26.39 -9.99 -7.41
N GLN A 300 -26.85 -9.55 -6.23
CA GLN A 300 -26.28 -9.91 -4.93
C GLN A 300 -26.87 -11.23 -4.45
N GLU A 301 -28.18 -11.39 -4.63
CA GLU A 301 -28.94 -12.60 -4.38
C GLU A 301 -29.10 -13.28 -5.74
N LEU A 302 -28.21 -14.21 -6.08
CA LEU A 302 -28.46 -15.05 -7.26
C LEU A 302 -29.82 -15.74 -7.05
N PRO A 303 -30.81 -15.55 -7.94
CA PRO A 303 -31.84 -16.57 -8.10
C PRO A 303 -31.08 -17.80 -8.58
N GLY A 304 -31.11 -18.87 -7.79
CA GLY A 304 -30.60 -20.15 -8.26
C GLY A 304 -31.41 -20.60 -9.46
N ASP A 305 -30.83 -20.45 -10.65
CA ASP A 305 -31.15 -21.21 -11.87
C ASP A 305 -29.90 -22.00 -12.30
#